data_AF-A0A4R2CY24-F1
#
_entry.id   AF-A0A4R2CY24-F1
#
_cell.length_a   1.000
_cell.length_b   1.000
_cell.length_c   1.000
_cell.angle_alpha   90.00
_cell.angle_beta   90.00
_cell.angle_gamma   90.00
#
_symmetry.space_group_name_H-M   'P 1'
#
loop_
_entity.id
_entity.type
_entity.pdbx_description
1 polymer ?
#
loop_
_entity_poly.entity_id
_entity_poly.type
_entity_poly.pdbx_seq_one_letter_code
_entity_poly.pdbx_strand_id
1 'polypeptide(L)'
;MRDFVAAHIGFTGRFNRAVRRLDREGGPAILAAQAHFHFGEQLVIPIATGHLTTRLRDNISDRGRLRWIGTHFLDGSDWSRIVEPLEKSSSHTEIVELIETRQDFRAGARYQAYARRIKDGATVKRNRIAIDTIEKLDNFFEYYLALIADIEKNGIVPHSDLGLRGQTGRRHRWTRTLWQDLAERDIGVAIDAEGRLVRHTNGKHRTAAAVALGIERIPVEIRLVHAGWLSRQAERLGLSPAAALLATLEEARTTGWPAP
;
A
#
# COMPACT_ATOMS: atom_id res chain seq x y z
N MET A 1 16.74 -10.44 12.77
CA MET A 1 16.95 -11.79 13.36
C MET A 1 15.80 -12.19 14.30
N ARG A 2 15.43 -11.36 15.30
CA ARG A 2 14.34 -11.68 16.25
C ARG A 2 12.96 -11.92 15.59
N ASP A 3 12.56 -11.08 14.63
CA ASP A 3 11.28 -11.24 13.92
C ASP A 3 11.24 -12.45 13.00
N PHE A 4 12.39 -12.77 12.39
CA PHE A 4 12.53 -13.96 11.56
C PHE A 4 12.35 -15.23 12.40
N VAL A 5 13.01 -15.34 13.56
CA VAL A 5 12.84 -16.49 14.46
C VAL A 5 11.39 -16.60 14.96
N ALA A 6 10.79 -15.47 15.36
CA ALA A 6 9.40 -15.44 15.79
C ALA A 6 8.42 -15.86 14.69
N ALA A 7 8.72 -15.58 13.41
CA ALA A 7 7.90 -16.00 12.27
C ALA A 7 7.91 -17.52 12.03
N HIS A 8 8.94 -18.24 12.48
CA HIS A 8 9.09 -19.67 12.23
C HIS A 8 8.71 -20.54 13.44
N ILE A 9 8.83 -20.01 14.67
CA ILE A 9 8.55 -20.77 15.89
C ILE A 9 7.20 -20.34 16.51
N GLY A 10 6.24 -21.26 16.51
CA GLY A 10 4.95 -21.09 17.19
C GLY A 10 4.09 -19.93 16.66
N PHE A 11 4.40 -19.40 15.47
CA PHE A 11 3.72 -18.24 14.88
C PHE A 11 2.22 -18.47 14.77
N THR A 12 1.78 -19.59 14.17
CA THR A 12 0.36 -19.91 13.97
C THR A 12 -0.43 -19.90 15.28
N GLY A 13 0.13 -20.47 16.35
CA GLY A 13 -0.49 -20.45 17.68
C GLY A 13 -0.60 -19.03 18.25
N ARG A 14 0.45 -18.21 18.13
CA ARG A 14 0.42 -16.80 18.55
C ARG A 14 -0.57 -15.97 17.74
N PHE A 15 -0.59 -16.16 16.42
CA PHE A 15 -1.50 -15.51 15.48
C PHE A 15 -2.95 -15.82 15.83
N ASN A 16 -3.30 -17.11 15.97
CA ASN A 16 -4.65 -17.54 16.30
C ASN A 16 -5.13 -17.01 17.66
N ARG A 17 -4.24 -16.97 18.67
CA ARG A 17 -4.57 -16.34 19.96
C ARG A 17 -4.72 -14.83 19.86
N ALA A 18 -3.89 -14.17 19.05
CA ALA A 18 -3.96 -12.73 18.84
C ALA A 18 -5.30 -12.34 18.21
N VAL A 19 -5.75 -13.01 17.14
CA VAL A 19 -7.06 -12.74 16.52
C VAL A 19 -8.20 -12.81 17.55
N ARG A 20 -8.29 -13.91 18.30
CA ARG A 20 -9.34 -14.10 19.32
C ARG A 20 -9.32 -13.06 20.44
N ARG A 21 -8.12 -12.61 20.84
CA ARG A 21 -7.97 -11.55 21.84
C ARG A 21 -8.42 -10.20 21.27
N LEU A 22 -7.92 -9.85 20.09
CA LEU A 22 -8.16 -8.55 19.45
C LEU A 22 -9.63 -8.36 19.04
N ASP A 23 -10.35 -9.42 18.69
CA ASP A 23 -11.78 -9.37 18.41
C ASP A 23 -12.60 -8.85 19.62
N ARG A 24 -12.11 -9.10 20.84
CA ARG A 24 -12.76 -8.66 22.09
C ARG A 24 -12.22 -7.35 22.63
N GLU A 25 -10.91 -7.16 22.53
CA GLU A 25 -10.19 -6.07 23.21
C GLU A 25 -9.80 -4.91 22.28
N GLY A 26 -9.83 -5.13 20.97
CA GLY A 26 -9.29 -4.22 19.96
C GLY A 26 -7.76 -4.09 20.00
N GLY A 27 -7.23 -3.15 19.22
CA GLY A 27 -5.81 -2.82 19.19
C GLY A 27 -4.96 -3.66 18.21
N PRO A 28 -3.67 -3.36 18.09
CA PRO A 28 -2.77 -4.06 17.17
C PRO A 28 -2.12 -5.31 17.77
N ALA A 29 -1.80 -6.29 16.90
CA ALA A 29 -0.94 -7.42 17.24
C ALA A 29 -0.26 -7.98 15.98
N ILE A 30 0.78 -8.79 16.20
CA ILE A 30 1.61 -9.43 15.17
C ILE A 30 2.28 -8.39 14.26
N LEU A 31 3.61 -8.32 14.29
CA LEU A 31 4.32 -7.37 13.42
C LEU A 31 4.15 -7.74 11.94
N ALA A 32 4.00 -6.73 11.09
CA ALA A 32 3.87 -6.91 9.64
C ALA A 32 5.02 -7.75 9.06
N ALA A 33 6.24 -7.55 9.57
CA ALA A 33 7.42 -8.33 9.18
C ALA A 33 7.28 -9.82 9.54
N GLN A 34 6.70 -10.16 10.69
CA GLN A 34 6.52 -11.56 11.10
C GLN A 34 5.51 -12.28 10.22
N ALA A 35 4.39 -11.61 9.88
CA ALA A 35 3.41 -12.14 8.96
C ALA A 35 3.98 -12.31 7.55
N HIS A 36 4.71 -11.31 7.04
CA HIS A 36 5.38 -11.40 5.74
C HIS A 36 6.37 -12.57 5.69
N PHE A 37 7.24 -12.75 6.70
CA PHE A 37 8.17 -13.89 6.72
C PHE A 37 7.48 -15.25 6.87
N HIS A 38 6.30 -15.32 7.49
CA HIS A 38 5.60 -16.57 7.69
C HIS A 38 4.73 -16.97 6.49
N PHE A 39 3.92 -16.03 5.97
CA PHE A 39 2.97 -16.29 4.89
C PHE A 39 3.57 -16.04 3.50
N GLY A 40 4.53 -15.12 3.37
CA GLY A 40 5.23 -14.83 2.12
C GLY A 40 4.28 -14.46 0.97
N GLU A 41 4.53 -15.05 -0.20
CA GLU A 41 3.77 -14.84 -1.43
C GLU A 41 2.29 -15.24 -1.32
N GLN A 42 1.91 -16.04 -0.31
CA GLN A 42 0.50 -16.37 -0.06
C GLN A 42 -0.32 -15.14 0.35
N LEU A 43 0.32 -14.03 0.73
CA LEU A 43 -0.34 -12.74 0.98
C LEU A 43 -0.62 -11.95 -0.30
N VAL A 44 -0.11 -12.38 -1.45
CA VAL A 44 -0.28 -11.71 -2.74
C VAL A 44 -1.49 -12.28 -3.46
N ILE A 45 -2.40 -11.41 -3.88
CA ILE A 45 -3.60 -11.76 -4.63
C ILE A 45 -3.82 -10.76 -5.80
N PRO A 46 -4.36 -11.21 -6.94
CA PRO A 46 -4.85 -10.31 -7.97
C PRO A 46 -6.24 -9.78 -7.60
N ILE A 47 -6.47 -8.48 -7.75
CA ILE A 47 -7.78 -7.86 -7.50
C ILE A 47 -8.20 -7.00 -8.69
N ALA A 48 -9.49 -6.82 -8.90
CA ALA A 48 -9.97 -5.73 -9.75
C ALA A 48 -9.66 -4.38 -9.10
N THR A 49 -9.17 -3.39 -9.85
CA THR A 49 -8.86 -2.06 -9.29
C THR A 49 -10.08 -1.38 -8.69
N GLY A 50 -11.28 -1.70 -9.20
CA GLY A 50 -12.56 -1.22 -8.65
C GLY A 50 -12.83 -1.59 -7.19
N HIS A 51 -12.13 -2.58 -6.61
CA HIS A 51 -12.24 -2.87 -5.17
C HIS A 51 -11.58 -1.79 -4.30
N LEU A 52 -10.66 -0.98 -4.84
CA LEU A 52 -9.93 0.04 -4.08
C LEU A 52 -10.60 1.42 -4.20
N THR A 53 -11.74 1.58 -3.57
CA THR A 53 -12.44 2.88 -3.50
C THR A 53 -12.03 3.71 -2.29
N THR A 54 -11.52 3.05 -1.24
CA THR A 54 -11.15 3.68 0.02
C THR A 54 -9.72 3.36 0.44
N ARG A 55 -9.25 4.11 1.44
CA ARG A 55 -7.86 4.20 1.82
C ARG A 55 -7.75 4.34 3.33
N LEU A 56 -6.75 3.73 3.95
CA LEU A 56 -6.41 4.00 5.35
C LEU A 56 -5.51 5.24 5.45
N ARG A 57 -5.76 6.08 6.45
CA ARG A 57 -4.78 7.05 6.94
C ARG A 57 -3.58 6.29 7.50
N ASP A 58 -2.42 6.87 7.23
CA ASP A 58 -1.13 6.34 7.60
C ASP A 58 -0.89 6.31 9.12
N ASN A 59 -1.45 7.29 9.82
CA ASN A 59 -1.33 7.43 11.27
C ASN A 59 -2.71 7.51 11.91
N ILE A 60 -2.82 6.88 13.07
CA ILE A 60 -4.03 6.87 13.89
C ILE A 60 -3.72 7.50 15.26
N SER A 61 -4.71 8.15 15.87
CA SER A 61 -4.61 8.53 17.28
C SER A 61 -5.24 7.44 18.13
N ASP A 62 -4.42 6.78 18.95
CA ASP A 62 -4.84 5.73 19.86
C ASP A 62 -4.49 6.17 21.29
N ARG A 63 -5.52 6.37 22.12
CA ARG A 63 -5.38 6.87 23.51
C ARG A 63 -4.48 8.11 23.63
N GLY A 64 -4.61 9.04 22.67
CA GLY A 64 -3.83 10.29 22.63
C GLY A 64 -2.40 10.14 22.07
N ARG A 65 -2.00 8.96 21.60
CA ARG A 65 -0.69 8.73 20.95
C ARG A 65 -0.87 8.49 19.46
N LEU A 66 -0.02 9.12 18.66
CA LEU A 66 0.02 8.88 17.22
C LEU A 66 0.73 7.53 16.96
N ARG A 67 0.06 6.62 16.25
CA ARG A 67 0.60 5.32 15.86
C ARG A 67 0.56 5.15 14.34
N TRP A 68 1.68 4.68 13.78
CA TRP A 68 1.76 4.24 12.38
C TRP A 68 1.04 2.90 12.19
N ILE A 69 0.07 2.87 11.27
CA ILE A 69 -0.78 1.68 11.07
C ILE A 69 -0.04 0.51 10.42
N GLY A 70 0.96 0.79 9.59
CA GLY A 70 1.71 -0.24 8.86
C GLY A 70 2.77 -1.00 9.66
N THR A 71 2.75 -0.90 11.00
CA THR A 71 3.67 -1.66 11.86
C THR A 71 3.21 -3.10 12.10
N HIS A 72 1.90 -3.31 12.14
CA HIS A 72 1.28 -4.57 12.54
C HIS A 72 0.44 -5.15 11.40
N PHE A 73 0.27 -6.47 11.43
CA PHE A 73 -0.52 -7.24 10.47
C PHE A 73 -1.94 -7.50 10.96
N LEU A 74 -2.17 -7.54 12.28
CA LEU A 74 -3.51 -7.63 12.86
C LEU A 74 -3.85 -6.36 13.62
N ASP A 75 -5.10 -5.94 13.50
CA ASP A 75 -5.64 -4.83 14.29
C ASP A 75 -7.14 -5.01 14.48
N GLY A 76 -7.62 -4.90 15.71
CA GLY A 76 -9.05 -4.98 16.05
C GLY A 76 -9.67 -3.63 16.43
N SER A 77 -8.97 -2.52 16.20
CA SER A 77 -9.48 -1.18 16.52
C SER A 77 -10.55 -0.73 15.53
N ASP A 78 -11.42 0.19 15.94
CA ASP A 78 -12.36 0.84 15.01
C ASP A 78 -11.60 1.71 13.97
N TRP A 79 -11.77 1.38 12.68
CA TRP A 79 -11.15 2.10 11.57
C TRP A 79 -12.06 3.16 10.93
N SER A 80 -13.31 3.30 11.37
CA SER A 80 -14.31 4.19 10.74
C SER A 80 -13.82 5.62 10.52
N ARG A 81 -13.00 6.14 11.43
CA ARG A 81 -12.46 7.52 11.40
C ARG A 81 -11.19 7.70 10.57
N ILE A 82 -10.60 6.60 10.09
CA ILE A 82 -9.32 6.60 9.37
C ILE A 82 -9.45 6.02 7.96
N VAL A 83 -10.62 5.50 7.61
CA VAL A 83 -10.97 5.15 6.23
C VAL A 83 -11.43 6.42 5.51
N GLU A 84 -10.83 6.72 4.38
CA GLU A 84 -11.16 7.88 3.54
C GLU A 84 -11.32 7.46 2.08
N PRO A 85 -12.05 8.24 1.26
CA PRO A 85 -12.07 8.03 -0.19
C PRO A 85 -10.66 8.06 -0.79
N LEU A 86 -10.33 7.09 -1.64
CA LEU A 86 -9.03 6.98 -2.28
C LEU A 86 -8.76 8.18 -3.22
N GLU A 87 -9.78 8.56 -3.98
CA GLU A 87 -9.75 9.62 -4.99
C GLU A 87 -9.35 10.99 -4.40
N LYS A 88 -9.70 11.24 -3.13
CA LYS A 88 -9.39 12.50 -2.43
C LYS A 88 -7.96 12.55 -1.91
N SER A 89 -7.17 11.49 -2.08
CA SER A 89 -5.79 11.47 -1.60
C SER A 89 -4.88 12.35 -2.44
N SER A 90 -3.93 13.04 -1.79
CA SER A 90 -2.94 13.88 -2.49
C SER A 90 -2.20 13.11 -3.59
N SER A 91 -1.80 11.85 -3.37
CA SER A 91 -1.16 11.02 -4.40
C SER A 91 -2.09 10.70 -5.57
N HIS A 92 -3.38 10.49 -5.33
CA HIS A 92 -4.35 10.24 -6.40
C HIS A 92 -4.54 11.48 -7.26
N THR A 93 -4.86 12.62 -6.63
CA THR A 93 -4.98 13.91 -7.34
C THR A 93 -3.69 14.32 -8.05
N GLU A 94 -2.52 13.85 -7.58
CA GLU A 94 -1.24 14.14 -8.21
C GLU A 94 -1.02 13.36 -9.49
N ILE A 95 -1.32 12.07 -9.47
CA ILE A 95 -1.17 11.22 -10.64
C ILE A 95 -2.24 11.55 -11.70
N VAL A 96 -3.48 11.83 -11.30
CA VAL A 96 -4.54 12.23 -12.22
C VAL A 96 -4.15 13.50 -12.98
N GLU A 97 -3.76 14.56 -12.26
CA GLU A 97 -3.31 15.81 -12.89
C GLU A 97 -2.10 15.57 -13.82
N LEU A 98 -1.17 14.72 -13.41
CA LEU A 98 0.00 14.41 -14.23
C LEU A 98 -0.35 13.65 -15.51
N ILE A 99 -1.34 12.76 -15.47
CA ILE A 99 -1.87 12.08 -16.67
C ILE A 99 -2.55 13.09 -17.60
N GLU A 100 -3.38 13.98 -17.06
CA GLU A 100 -4.06 15.03 -17.83
C GLU A 100 -3.08 16.00 -18.49
N THR A 101 -2.00 16.34 -17.79
CA THR A 101 -0.98 17.29 -18.25
C THR A 101 0.24 16.61 -18.87
N ARG A 102 0.20 15.32 -19.19
CA ARG A 102 1.39 14.53 -19.59
C ARG A 102 2.19 15.07 -20.79
N GLN A 103 1.55 15.84 -21.67
CA GLN A 103 2.20 16.47 -22.83
C GLN A 103 3.06 17.68 -22.43
N ASP A 104 2.66 18.40 -21.37
CA ASP A 104 3.43 19.48 -20.77
C ASP A 104 3.12 19.55 -19.27
N PHE A 105 3.81 18.70 -18.49
CA PHE A 105 3.60 18.63 -17.04
C PHE A 105 3.93 19.95 -16.34
N ARG A 106 4.71 20.84 -16.98
CA ARG A 106 5.06 22.15 -16.42
C ARG A 106 3.86 23.09 -16.42
N ALA A 107 2.87 22.89 -17.29
CA ALA A 107 1.62 23.64 -17.28
C ALA A 107 0.70 23.26 -16.09
N GLY A 108 0.95 22.13 -15.43
CA GLY A 108 0.15 21.65 -14.30
C GLY A 108 0.16 22.59 -13.09
N ALA A 109 -1.02 22.75 -12.46
CA ALA A 109 -1.20 23.64 -11.32
C ALA A 109 -0.26 23.29 -10.15
N ARG A 110 -0.04 21.99 -9.87
CA ARG A 110 0.85 21.55 -8.80
C ARG A 110 2.31 21.82 -9.11
N TYR A 111 2.73 21.60 -10.36
CA TYR A 111 4.08 21.94 -10.80
C TYR A 111 4.32 23.44 -10.61
N GLN A 112 3.40 24.29 -11.10
CA GLN A 112 3.49 25.74 -10.97
C GLN A 112 3.54 26.19 -9.50
N ALA A 113 2.74 25.56 -8.62
CA ALA A 113 2.77 25.85 -7.19
C ALA A 113 4.13 25.52 -6.54
N TYR A 114 4.74 24.37 -6.88
CA TYR A 114 6.08 24.02 -6.39
C TYR A 114 7.16 24.92 -6.98
N ALA A 115 7.10 25.22 -8.28
CA ALA A 115 8.06 26.08 -8.95
C ALA A 115 8.08 27.50 -8.34
N ARG A 116 6.91 28.07 -8.02
CA ARG A 116 6.82 29.37 -7.32
C ARG A 116 7.50 29.30 -5.95
N ARG A 117 7.14 28.32 -5.12
CA ARG A 117 7.75 28.12 -3.79
C ARG A 117 9.27 27.98 -3.85
N ILE A 118 9.78 27.22 -4.82
CA ILE A 118 11.22 27.03 -5.00
C ILE A 118 11.90 28.34 -5.43
N LYS A 119 11.29 29.10 -6.35
CA LYS A 119 11.79 30.43 -6.73
C LYS A 119 11.82 31.40 -5.55
N ASP A 120 10.88 31.28 -4.62
CA ASP A 120 10.82 32.06 -3.38
C ASP A 120 11.79 31.53 -2.29
N GLY A 121 12.68 30.59 -2.62
CA GLY A 121 13.70 30.04 -1.72
C GLY A 121 13.21 28.93 -0.79
N ALA A 122 11.99 28.42 -0.96
CA ALA A 122 11.47 27.34 -0.14
C ALA A 122 11.92 25.95 -0.64
N THR A 123 12.21 25.05 0.30
CA THR A 123 12.42 23.63 -0.01
C THR A 123 11.10 22.86 0.10
N VAL A 124 10.69 22.22 -0.99
CA VAL A 124 9.58 21.27 -1.00
C VAL A 124 10.12 19.89 -0.60
N LYS A 125 9.61 19.29 0.48
CA LYS A 125 9.99 17.93 0.89
C LYS A 125 8.99 16.91 0.34
N ARG A 126 9.44 16.00 -0.52
CA ARG A 126 8.65 14.85 -1.02
C ARG A 126 9.43 13.57 -0.81
N ASN A 127 8.81 12.55 -0.22
CA ASN A 127 9.44 11.24 0.03
C ASN A 127 10.83 11.33 0.69
N ARG A 128 11.03 12.25 1.65
CA ARG A 128 12.34 12.55 2.30
C ARG A 128 13.42 13.16 1.39
N ILE A 129 13.11 13.45 0.13
CA ILE A 129 13.96 14.23 -0.77
C ILE A 129 13.60 15.72 -0.63
N ALA A 130 14.63 16.55 -0.51
CA ALA A 130 14.54 17.99 -0.59
C ALA A 130 14.56 18.42 -2.06
N ILE A 131 13.46 19.02 -2.52
CA ILE A 131 13.31 19.61 -3.84
C ILE A 131 13.40 21.13 -3.65
N ASP A 132 14.57 21.67 -3.96
CA ASP A 132 14.96 23.08 -3.76
C ASP A 132 15.44 23.75 -5.05
N THR A 133 15.40 23.05 -6.19
CA THR A 133 15.70 23.60 -7.52
C THR A 133 14.64 23.17 -8.53
N ILE A 134 14.46 23.98 -9.58
CA ILE A 134 13.57 23.65 -10.70
C ILE A 134 14.01 22.35 -11.39
N GLU A 135 15.32 22.13 -11.52
CA GLU A 135 15.85 20.88 -12.06
C GLU A 135 15.44 19.65 -11.22
N LYS A 136 15.52 19.73 -9.89
CA LYS A 136 15.04 18.62 -9.03
C LYS A 136 13.53 18.44 -9.13
N LEU A 137 12.79 19.52 -9.33
CA LEU A 137 11.35 19.48 -9.54
C LEU A 137 11.00 18.79 -10.88
N ASP A 138 11.68 19.15 -11.96
CA ASP A 138 11.52 18.52 -13.28
C ASP A 138 11.79 17.01 -13.18
N ASN A 139 12.93 16.63 -12.60
CA ASN A 139 13.28 15.23 -12.42
C ASN A 139 12.25 14.45 -11.59
N PHE A 140 11.64 15.08 -10.59
CA PHE A 140 10.58 14.47 -9.79
C PHE A 140 9.34 14.16 -10.63
N PHE A 141 8.89 15.08 -11.49
CA PHE A 141 7.74 14.88 -12.36
C PHE A 141 8.04 13.89 -13.51
N GLU A 142 9.22 13.98 -14.12
CA GLU A 142 9.68 13.04 -15.16
C GLU A 142 9.73 11.61 -14.63
N TYR A 143 10.16 11.40 -13.38
CA TYR A 143 10.10 10.08 -12.73
C TYR A 143 8.68 9.50 -12.73
N TYR A 144 7.67 10.30 -12.36
CA TYR A 144 6.29 9.81 -12.31
C TYR A 144 5.69 9.61 -13.70
N LEU A 145 6.06 10.44 -14.69
CA LEU A 145 5.67 10.19 -16.08
C LEU A 145 6.25 8.86 -16.59
N ALA A 146 7.51 8.57 -16.27
CA ALA A 146 8.12 7.28 -16.61
C ALA A 146 7.40 6.11 -15.92
N LEU A 147 7.03 6.26 -14.64
CA LEU A 147 6.24 5.26 -13.91
C LEU A 147 4.84 5.05 -14.54
N ILE A 148 4.14 6.13 -14.89
CA ILE A 148 2.82 6.07 -15.54
C ILE A 148 2.94 5.35 -16.88
N ALA A 149 3.92 5.71 -17.70
CA ALA A 149 4.15 5.09 -19.01
C ALA A 149 4.50 3.60 -18.89
N ASP A 150 5.27 3.21 -17.88
CA ASP A 150 5.57 1.80 -17.61
C ASP A 150 4.31 1.02 -17.22
N ILE A 151 3.48 1.58 -16.33
CA ILE A 151 2.21 0.96 -15.91
C ILE A 151 1.21 0.89 -17.06
N GLU A 152 1.11 1.92 -17.89
CA GLU A 152 0.24 1.96 -19.08
C GLU A 152 0.65 0.86 -20.08
N LYS A 153 1.96 0.63 -20.23
CA LYS A 153 2.49 -0.36 -21.16
C LYS A 153 2.45 -1.79 -20.63
N ASN A 154 2.82 -1.99 -19.37
CA ASN A 154 3.13 -3.31 -18.81
C ASN A 154 2.14 -3.74 -17.71
N GLY A 155 1.21 -2.88 -17.30
CA GLY A 155 0.39 -3.08 -16.11
C GLY A 155 1.21 -2.97 -14.82
N ILE A 156 0.65 -3.47 -13.71
CA ILE A 156 1.36 -3.56 -12.44
C ILE A 156 1.95 -4.97 -12.32
N VAL A 157 3.27 -5.08 -12.39
CA VAL A 157 4.00 -6.34 -12.16
C VAL A 157 4.36 -6.48 -10.67
N PRO A 158 4.12 -7.65 -10.04
CA PRO A 158 4.54 -7.90 -8.66
C PRO A 158 6.06 -7.82 -8.50
N HIS A 159 6.52 -7.33 -7.35
CA HIS A 159 7.94 -7.18 -7.09
C HIS A 159 8.62 -8.53 -6.81
N SER A 160 7.88 -9.57 -6.39
CA SER A 160 8.36 -10.95 -6.25
C SER A 160 8.89 -11.54 -7.57
N ASP A 161 8.32 -11.11 -8.70
CA ASP A 161 8.70 -11.58 -10.04
C ASP A 161 9.86 -10.77 -10.65
N LEU A 162 10.09 -9.57 -10.13
CA LEU A 162 11.14 -8.65 -10.57
C LEU A 162 12.38 -8.80 -9.69
N GLY A 163 13.11 -9.89 -9.88
CA GLY A 163 14.46 -10.02 -9.32
C GLY A 163 15.37 -8.91 -9.84
N LEU A 164 15.46 -7.78 -9.13
CA LEU A 164 16.45 -6.68 -9.24
C LEU A 164 16.95 -6.29 -10.65
N ARG A 165 16.18 -6.56 -11.70
CA ARG A 165 16.56 -6.28 -13.09
C ARG A 165 15.65 -5.21 -13.65
N GLY A 166 16.08 -3.99 -13.40
CA GLY A 166 15.94 -2.86 -14.32
C GLY A 166 14.53 -2.34 -14.49
N GLN A 167 14.05 -1.52 -13.56
CA GLN A 167 13.00 -0.55 -13.87
C GLN A 167 13.40 0.79 -13.28
N THR A 168 13.40 1.81 -14.15
CA THR A 168 13.98 3.16 -14.02
C THR A 168 15.51 3.22 -14.28
N GLY A 169 15.86 3.85 -15.40
CA GLY A 169 17.24 3.96 -15.87
C GLY A 169 18.16 4.70 -14.89
N ARG A 170 19.47 4.45 -15.05
CA ARG A 170 20.56 5.05 -14.26
C ARG A 170 20.53 6.59 -14.11
N ARG A 171 19.69 7.31 -14.86
CA ARG A 171 19.55 8.77 -14.86
C ARG A 171 18.79 9.38 -13.67
N HIS A 172 17.99 8.62 -12.91
CA HIS A 172 17.19 9.17 -11.80
C HIS A 172 17.71 8.77 -10.40
N ARG A 173 18.95 8.29 -10.32
CA ARG A 173 19.57 7.70 -9.12
C ARG A 173 19.79 8.68 -7.95
N TRP A 174 19.66 9.98 -8.18
CA TRP A 174 19.75 11.05 -7.16
C TRP A 174 18.38 11.54 -6.69
N THR A 175 17.30 11.25 -7.42
CA THR A 175 15.94 11.52 -6.94
C THR A 175 15.45 10.48 -5.94
N ARG A 176 16.17 9.37 -5.75
CA ARG A 176 15.76 8.25 -4.89
C ARG A 176 16.98 7.58 -4.26
N THR A 177 16.85 7.11 -3.02
CA THR A 177 17.82 6.20 -2.40
C THR A 177 17.53 4.76 -2.86
N LEU A 178 18.55 3.91 -2.94
CA LEU A 178 18.42 2.48 -3.26
C LEU A 178 17.35 1.77 -2.39
N TRP A 179 17.19 2.24 -1.14
CA TRP A 179 16.15 1.79 -0.21
C TRP A 179 14.73 2.19 -0.60
N GLN A 180 14.51 3.24 -1.37
CA GLN A 180 13.18 3.68 -1.84
C GLN A 180 12.73 2.92 -3.08
N ASP A 181 13.66 2.47 -3.91
CA ASP A 181 13.38 1.50 -4.97
C ASP A 181 13.07 0.13 -4.34
N LEU A 182 13.80 -0.28 -3.28
CA LEU A 182 13.48 -1.47 -2.48
C LEU A 182 12.22 -1.33 -1.58
N ALA A 183 11.81 -0.12 -1.19
CA ALA A 183 10.70 0.11 -0.25
C ALA A 183 9.36 0.40 -0.95
N GLU A 184 9.36 0.66 -2.27
CA GLU A 184 8.17 0.50 -3.12
C GLU A 184 7.86 -0.99 -3.30
N ARG A 185 7.61 -1.66 -2.16
CA ARG A 185 6.95 -2.96 -2.13
C ARG A 185 5.61 -2.86 -2.86
N ASP A 186 5.07 -4.01 -3.26
CA ASP A 186 3.77 -4.15 -3.92
C ASP A 186 2.66 -3.31 -3.29
N ILE A 187 1.64 -2.99 -4.09
CA ILE A 187 0.47 -2.25 -3.62
C ILE A 187 -0.08 -2.97 -2.38
N GLY A 188 0.03 -2.31 -1.24
CA GLY A 188 -0.38 -2.88 0.03
C GLY A 188 -1.85 -2.60 0.26
N VAL A 189 -2.61 -3.62 0.60
CA VAL A 189 -4.03 -3.49 0.97
C VAL A 189 -4.27 -4.03 2.37
N ALA A 190 -5.31 -3.54 3.00
CA ALA A 190 -5.82 -4.11 4.23
C ALA A 190 -7.22 -4.69 4.00
N ILE A 191 -7.58 -5.70 4.78
CA ILE A 191 -8.95 -6.23 4.85
C ILE A 191 -9.63 -5.56 6.04
N ASP A 192 -10.67 -4.77 5.79
CA ASP A 192 -11.39 -4.04 6.83
C ASP A 192 -12.32 -4.92 7.66
N ALA A 193 -13.01 -4.29 8.63
CA ALA A 193 -13.93 -4.97 9.52
C ALA A 193 -15.09 -5.64 8.79
N GLU A 194 -15.45 -5.21 7.59
CA GLU A 194 -16.52 -5.77 6.76
C GLU A 194 -16.00 -6.76 5.71
N GLY A 195 -14.68 -6.89 5.55
CA GLY A 195 -14.06 -7.76 4.54
C GLY A 195 -13.78 -7.07 3.21
N ARG A 196 -13.93 -5.74 3.14
CA ARG A 196 -13.60 -4.96 1.96
C ARG A 196 -12.10 -4.68 1.93
N LEU A 197 -11.56 -4.53 0.73
CA LEU A 197 -10.17 -4.13 0.54
C LEU A 197 -10.04 -2.61 0.62
N VAL A 198 -9.10 -2.17 1.43
CA VAL A 198 -8.78 -0.75 1.59
C VAL A 198 -7.30 -0.51 1.31
N ARG A 199 -6.96 0.55 0.57
CA ARG A 199 -5.57 0.88 0.22
C ARG A 199 -4.78 1.19 1.50
N HIS A 200 -3.74 0.39 1.78
CA HIS A 200 -2.87 0.52 2.96
C HIS A 200 -1.64 1.41 2.66
N THR A 201 -0.72 1.64 3.59
CA THR A 201 0.27 2.74 3.54
C THR A 201 1.21 2.81 2.34
N ASN A 202 1.32 1.77 1.51
CA ASN A 202 2.31 1.65 0.44
C ASN A 202 1.66 1.64 -0.96
N GLY A 203 2.47 1.87 -1.99
CA GLY A 203 2.00 1.79 -3.38
C GLY A 203 1.04 2.92 -3.78
N LYS A 204 1.06 4.07 -3.10
CA LYS A 204 0.10 5.18 -3.30
C LYS A 204 0.04 5.65 -4.76
N HIS A 205 1.19 5.94 -5.36
CA HIS A 205 1.26 6.42 -6.75
C HIS A 205 0.96 5.30 -7.76
N ARG A 206 1.43 4.07 -7.51
CA ARG A 206 1.12 2.90 -8.36
C ARG A 206 -0.37 2.58 -8.37
N THR A 207 -1.02 2.63 -7.21
CA THR A 207 -2.48 2.45 -7.10
C THR A 207 -3.20 3.57 -7.84
N ALA A 208 -2.80 4.82 -7.63
CA ALA A 208 -3.40 5.96 -8.31
C ALA A 208 -3.27 5.88 -9.83
N ALA A 209 -2.08 5.51 -10.34
CA ALA A 209 -1.83 5.33 -11.77
C ALA A 209 -2.68 4.19 -12.33
N ALA A 210 -2.71 3.04 -11.68
CA ALA A 210 -3.51 1.91 -12.13
C ALA A 210 -5.01 2.23 -12.21
N VAL A 211 -5.55 2.92 -11.19
CA VAL A 211 -6.96 3.35 -11.18
C VAL A 211 -7.23 4.38 -12.28
N ALA A 212 -6.37 5.40 -12.40
CA ALA A 212 -6.57 6.49 -13.37
C ALA A 212 -6.41 6.02 -14.83
N LEU A 213 -5.54 5.04 -15.09
CA LEU A 213 -5.34 4.42 -16.40
C LEU A 213 -6.40 3.36 -16.72
N GLY A 214 -7.31 3.03 -15.80
CA GLY A 214 -8.32 2.00 -16.00
C GLY A 214 -7.75 0.58 -16.09
N ILE A 215 -6.61 0.31 -15.45
CA ILE A 215 -6.04 -1.04 -15.38
C ILE A 215 -7.05 -1.94 -14.66
N GLU A 216 -7.52 -3.00 -15.32
CA GLU A 216 -8.61 -3.82 -14.79
C GLU A 216 -8.19 -4.59 -13.54
N ARG A 217 -7.04 -5.27 -13.58
CA ARG A 217 -6.54 -6.11 -12.49
C ARG A 217 -5.13 -5.74 -12.08
N ILE A 218 -4.89 -5.72 -10.76
CA ILE A 218 -3.59 -5.43 -10.17
C ILE A 218 -3.23 -6.47 -9.10
N PRO A 219 -1.95 -6.86 -8.97
CA PRO A 219 -1.48 -7.62 -7.84
C PRO A 219 -1.38 -6.71 -6.61
N VAL A 220 -1.83 -7.22 -5.46
CA VAL A 220 -1.75 -6.55 -4.18
C VAL A 220 -1.28 -7.50 -3.10
N GLU A 221 -0.57 -6.98 -2.09
CA GLU A 221 -0.18 -7.73 -0.90
C GLU A 221 -1.11 -7.35 0.26
N ILE A 222 -1.72 -8.34 0.90
CA ILE A 222 -2.41 -8.15 2.18
C ILE A 222 -1.37 -7.80 3.24
N ARG A 223 -1.48 -6.61 3.83
CA ARG A 223 -0.52 -6.11 4.84
C ARG A 223 -1.11 -5.86 6.21
N LEU A 224 -2.43 -5.85 6.30
CA LEU A 224 -3.16 -5.63 7.53
C LEU A 224 -4.53 -6.31 7.41
N VAL A 225 -4.96 -6.97 8.48
CA VAL A 225 -6.24 -7.68 8.53
C VAL A 225 -6.97 -7.28 9.79
N HIS A 226 -8.22 -6.85 9.64
CA HIS A 226 -9.07 -6.55 10.77
C HIS A 226 -9.37 -7.83 11.55
N ALA A 227 -9.03 -7.85 12.83
CA ALA A 227 -9.13 -9.07 13.64
C ALA A 227 -10.58 -9.58 13.74
N GLY A 228 -11.56 -8.69 13.85
CA GLY A 228 -12.96 -9.07 13.93
C GLY A 228 -13.54 -9.64 12.64
N TRP A 229 -13.05 -9.20 11.47
CA TRP A 229 -13.41 -9.83 10.21
C TRP A 229 -12.85 -11.26 10.15
N LEU A 230 -11.57 -11.41 10.49
CA LEU A 230 -10.91 -12.71 10.42
C LEU A 230 -11.47 -13.72 11.43
N SER A 231 -11.91 -13.24 12.60
CA SER A 231 -12.61 -14.05 13.61
C SER A 231 -13.89 -14.67 13.01
N ARG A 232 -14.77 -13.84 12.45
CA ARG A 232 -16.02 -14.30 11.82
C ARG A 232 -15.77 -15.18 10.60
N GLN A 233 -14.74 -14.87 9.82
CA GLN A 233 -14.38 -15.69 8.65
C GLN A 233 -13.90 -17.08 9.06
N ALA A 234 -13.13 -17.17 10.15
CA ALA A 234 -12.68 -18.43 10.71
C ALA A 234 -13.85 -19.29 11.20
N GLU A 235 -14.81 -18.69 11.89
CA GLU A 235 -16.05 -19.36 12.31
C GLU A 235 -16.86 -19.86 11.12
N ARG A 236 -17.07 -19.01 10.10
CA ARG A 236 -17.81 -19.36 8.88
C ARG A 236 -17.22 -20.58 8.16
N LEU A 237 -15.89 -20.66 8.10
CA LEU A 237 -15.19 -21.74 7.41
C LEU A 237 -14.91 -22.96 8.31
N GLY A 238 -15.19 -22.89 9.62
CA GLY A 238 -14.81 -23.93 10.57
C GLY A 238 -13.30 -24.15 10.66
N LEU A 239 -12.50 -23.13 10.39
CA LEU A 239 -11.03 -23.18 10.34
C LEU A 239 -10.40 -22.36 11.46
N SER A 240 -9.12 -22.61 11.74
CA SER A 240 -8.35 -21.69 12.59
C SER A 240 -8.12 -20.35 11.85
N PRO A 241 -7.98 -19.20 12.56
CA PRO A 241 -7.82 -17.90 11.90
C PRO A 241 -6.72 -17.83 10.82
N ALA A 242 -5.54 -18.41 11.07
CA ALA A 242 -4.49 -18.46 10.05
C ALA A 242 -4.89 -19.27 8.81
N ALA A 243 -5.54 -20.43 9.01
CA ALA A 243 -6.00 -21.27 7.91
C ALA A 243 -7.16 -20.63 7.15
N ALA A 244 -8.07 -19.94 7.85
CA ALA A 244 -9.18 -19.20 7.24
C ALA A 244 -8.70 -18.05 6.37
N LEU A 245 -7.67 -17.32 6.83
CA LEU A 245 -7.02 -16.28 6.02
C LEU A 245 -6.47 -16.90 4.72
N LEU A 246 -5.63 -17.92 4.83
CA LEU A 246 -4.99 -18.54 3.66
C LEU A 246 -6.00 -19.13 2.67
N ALA A 247 -7.03 -19.83 3.18
CA ALA A 247 -8.11 -20.35 2.35
C ALA A 247 -8.85 -19.24 1.58
N THR A 248 -9.13 -18.11 2.26
CA THR A 248 -9.76 -16.94 1.62
C THR A 248 -8.86 -16.33 0.54
N LEU A 249 -7.55 -16.22 0.79
CA LEU A 249 -6.61 -15.66 -0.19
C LEU A 249 -6.42 -16.59 -1.39
N GLU A 250 -6.47 -17.91 -1.18
CA GLU A 250 -6.40 -18.90 -2.26
C GLU A 250 -7.65 -18.87 -3.14
N GLU A 251 -8.83 -18.79 -2.52
CA GLU A 251 -10.09 -18.58 -3.24
C GLU A 251 -10.06 -17.27 -4.04
N ALA A 252 -9.54 -16.19 -3.46
CA ALA A 252 -9.41 -14.91 -4.15
C ALA A 252 -8.42 -14.94 -5.33
N ARG A 253 -7.35 -15.75 -5.27
CA ARG A 253 -6.45 -15.95 -6.41
C ARG A 253 -7.14 -16.61 -7.59
N THR A 254 -8.02 -17.57 -7.33
CA THR A 254 -8.69 -18.35 -8.36
C THR A 254 -9.94 -17.66 -8.92
N THR A 255 -10.74 -17.06 -8.04
CA THR A 255 -12.06 -16.51 -8.39
C THR A 255 -12.13 -14.98 -8.38
N GLY A 256 -11.08 -14.31 -7.89
CA GLY A 256 -11.08 -12.87 -7.61
C GLY A 256 -11.56 -12.55 -6.20
N TRP A 257 -11.24 -11.36 -5.70
CA TRP A 257 -11.79 -10.90 -4.42
C TRP A 257 -13.30 -10.64 -4.57
N PRO A 258 -14.15 -11.04 -3.61
CA PRO A 258 -15.58 -10.77 -3.69
C PRO A 258 -15.85 -9.27 -3.82
N ALA A 259 -16.86 -8.91 -4.63
CA ALA A 259 -17.34 -7.54 -4.73
C ALA A 259 -17.78 -7.02 -3.35
N PRO A 260 -17.49 -5.74 -3.02
CA PRO A 260 -17.91 -5.13 -1.76
C PRO A 260 -19.42 -4.98 -1.64
#